data_AF-A0A061J3E7-F1
#
_entry.id   AF-A0A061J3E7-F1
#
_cell.length_a   1.000
_cell.length_b   1.000
_cell.length_c   1.000
_cell.angle_alpha   90.00
_cell.angle_beta   90.00
_cell.angle_gamma   90.00
#
_symmetry.space_group_name_H-M   'P 1'
#
loop_
_entity.id
_entity.type
_entity.pdbx_description
1 polymer ?
#
loop_
_entity_poly.entity_id
_entity_poly.type
_entity_poly.pdbx_seq_one_letter_code
_entity_poly.pdbx_strand_id
1 'polypeptide(L)'
;MEVTNIVDDTPSSFDYFTERYYHQYVVSNCKGVENNNCRLLVHSNGLCVLCLDGSHAAIQSHRRATSTDGKVVPSHSRIESVTFGSGRGNAKMAPESIRVVGKRKKNAIICQEDTNICVIAMTDETVYKIPACVPGFVLELNPAVQDRPELLAAAPTAVGFYVRYSPNVQKIDLIEVH
;
A
#
# COMPACT_ATOMS: atom_id res chain seq x y z
N MET A 1 -1.88 -5.06 16.22
CA MET A 1 -2.20 -4.42 14.93
C MET A 1 -3.69 -4.17 14.99
N GLU A 2 -4.10 -2.91 15.07
CA GLU A 2 -5.52 -2.57 15.18
C GLU A 2 -6.03 -2.33 13.76
N VAL A 3 -6.93 -3.18 13.30
CA VAL A 3 -7.70 -2.95 12.08
C VAL A 3 -8.98 -2.26 12.52
N THR A 4 -9.12 -0.98 12.18
CA THR A 4 -10.34 -0.22 12.50
C THR A 4 -11.25 -0.25 11.29
N ASN A 5 -12.46 -0.77 11.46
CA ASN A 5 -13.53 -0.67 10.47
C ASN A 5 -14.04 0.77 10.45
N ILE A 6 -13.43 1.61 9.62
CA ILE A 6 -14.01 2.89 9.25
C ILE A 6 -14.90 2.60 8.05
N VAL A 7 -16.18 2.35 8.33
CA VAL A 7 -17.22 2.34 7.29
C VAL A 7 -17.46 3.81 6.96
N ASP A 8 -16.86 4.30 5.88
CA ASP A 8 -17.24 5.61 5.33
C ASP A 8 -18.74 5.59 4.98
N ASP A 9 -19.43 6.70 5.24
CA ASP A 9 -20.83 6.90 4.86
C ASP A 9 -21.02 6.53 3.38
N THR A 10 -22.16 5.92 3.06
CA THR A 10 -22.46 5.51 1.69
C THR A 10 -22.44 6.74 0.78
N PRO A 11 -21.52 6.84 -0.19
CA PRO A 11 -21.40 8.04 -0.99
C PRO A 11 -22.65 8.23 -1.86
N SER A 12 -23.25 9.42 -1.78
CA SER A 12 -24.47 9.76 -2.53
C SER A 12 -24.24 9.95 -4.04
N SER A 13 -22.98 10.13 -4.46
CA SER A 13 -22.54 10.06 -5.85
C SER A 13 -21.26 9.24 -5.94
N PHE A 14 -21.21 8.32 -6.91
CA PHE A 14 -20.01 7.54 -7.21
C PHE A 14 -19.21 8.28 -8.28
N ASP A 15 -18.31 9.17 -7.86
CA ASP A 15 -17.48 9.96 -8.77
C ASP A 15 -16.29 9.14 -9.34
N TYR A 16 -15.93 8.00 -8.70
CA TYR A 16 -14.84 7.13 -9.14
C TYR A 16 -15.20 5.63 -9.14
N PHE A 17 -14.73 4.90 -10.17
CA PHE A 17 -14.97 3.46 -10.35
C PHE A 17 -14.54 2.61 -9.13
N THR A 18 -13.52 3.03 -8.39
CA THR A 18 -12.99 2.33 -7.22
C THR A 18 -14.00 2.23 -6.08
N GLU A 19 -14.88 3.22 -5.90
CA GLU A 19 -15.83 3.26 -4.77
C GLU A 19 -16.99 2.27 -4.95
N ARG A 20 -17.31 1.86 -6.18
CA ARG A 20 -18.41 0.92 -6.45
C ARG A 20 -18.07 -0.53 -6.16
N TYR A 21 -16.79 -0.90 -6.24
CA TYR A 21 -16.36 -2.30 -6.27
C TYR A 21 -15.35 -2.67 -5.19
N TYR A 22 -14.80 -1.69 -4.46
CA TYR A 22 -13.82 -1.92 -3.41
C TYR A 22 -14.33 -1.50 -2.03
N HIS A 23 -14.29 -2.44 -1.09
CA HIS A 23 -14.36 -2.13 0.34
C HIS A 23 -12.99 -1.61 0.80
N GLN A 24 -12.95 -0.54 1.59
CA GLN A 24 -11.71 0.10 2.03
C GLN A 24 -11.49 -0.13 3.52
N TYR A 25 -10.26 -0.48 3.90
CA TYR A 25 -9.85 -0.66 5.28
C TYR A 25 -8.56 0.10 5.55
N VAL A 26 -8.43 0.67 6.74
CA VAL A 26 -7.19 1.29 7.19
C VAL A 26 -6.50 0.35 8.16
N VAL A 27 -5.22 0.12 7.90
CA VAL A 27 -4.33 -0.67 8.72
C VAL A 27 -3.35 0.28 9.37
N SER A 28 -3.59 0.58 10.65
CA SER A 28 -2.89 1.63 11.36
C SER A 28 -1.59 1.14 11.99
N ASN A 29 -0.64 2.06 12.11
CA ASN A 29 0.63 1.88 12.81
C ASN A 29 1.38 0.62 12.40
N CYS A 30 1.46 0.38 11.08
CA CYS A 30 2.11 -0.82 10.55
C CYS A 30 3.53 -0.96 11.10
N LYS A 31 3.91 -2.21 11.44
CA LYS A 31 5.21 -2.51 12.05
C LYS A 31 5.46 -1.81 13.39
N GLY A 32 4.42 -1.35 14.08
CA GLY A 32 4.52 -0.63 15.35
C GLY A 32 5.08 0.79 15.21
N VAL A 33 5.13 1.33 13.98
CA VAL A 33 5.59 2.69 13.70
C VAL A 33 4.37 3.60 13.63
N GLU A 34 4.37 4.66 14.43
CA GLU A 34 3.28 5.64 14.46
C GLU A 34 3.04 6.26 13.07
N ASN A 35 1.77 6.34 12.66
CA ASN A 35 1.34 6.88 11.37
C ASN A 35 1.98 6.20 10.15
N ASN A 36 2.46 4.96 10.29
CA ASN A 36 2.84 4.10 9.17
C ASN A 36 1.58 3.40 8.62
N ASN A 37 0.56 4.19 8.26
CA ASN A 37 -0.79 3.68 7.97
C ASN A 37 -0.90 3.23 6.51
N CYS A 38 -1.44 2.03 6.30
CA CYS A 38 -1.70 1.48 4.97
C CYS A 38 -3.20 1.40 4.72
N ARG A 39 -3.59 1.47 3.45
CA ARG A 39 -4.98 1.32 3.01
C ARG A 39 -5.12 0.08 2.14
N LEU A 40 -6.03 -0.78 2.55
CA LEU A 40 -6.41 -2.01 1.87
C LEU A 40 -7.72 -1.80 1.12
N LEU A 41 -7.68 -1.96 -0.20
CA LEU A 41 -8.86 -1.95 -1.07
C LEU A 41 -9.19 -3.40 -1.45
N VAL A 42 -10.34 -3.90 -1.03
CA VAL A 42 -10.81 -5.28 -1.28
C VAL A 42 -11.89 -5.26 -2.34
N HIS A 43 -11.59 -5.79 -3.53
CA HIS A 43 -12.56 -5.92 -4.60
C HIS A 43 -13.59 -7.01 -4.27
N SER A 44 -14.80 -6.89 -4.81
CA SER A 44 -15.87 -7.91 -4.70
C SER A 44 -15.51 -9.32 -5.20
N ASN A 45 -14.39 -9.49 -5.91
CA ASN A 45 -13.89 -10.80 -6.38
C ASN A 45 -12.80 -11.37 -5.48
N GLY A 46 -12.55 -10.71 -4.34
CA GLY A 46 -11.53 -11.07 -3.36
C GLY A 46 -10.11 -10.60 -3.69
N LEU A 47 -9.87 -9.92 -4.81
CA LEU A 47 -8.56 -9.31 -5.08
C LEU A 47 -8.35 -8.07 -4.23
N CYS A 48 -7.12 -7.89 -3.75
CA CYS A 48 -6.77 -6.75 -2.93
C CYS A 48 -5.73 -5.86 -3.60
N VAL A 49 -5.84 -4.57 -3.34
CA VAL A 49 -4.86 -3.54 -3.71
C VAL A 49 -4.43 -2.85 -2.43
N LEU A 50 -3.12 -2.74 -2.20
CA LEU A 50 -2.59 -1.91 -1.12
C LEU A 50 -1.97 -0.63 -1.64
N CYS A 51 -2.23 0.42 -0.88
CA CYS A 51 -1.68 1.74 -1.04
C CYS A 51 -1.36 2.31 0.34
N LEU A 52 -0.61 3.40 0.38
CA LEU A 52 -0.45 4.15 1.63
C LEU A 52 -1.77 4.85 1.94
N ASP A 53 -2.13 4.88 3.23
CA ASP A 53 -3.29 5.67 3.64
C ASP A 53 -2.96 7.18 3.60
N GLY A 54 -3.96 8.02 3.35
CA GLY A 54 -3.77 9.47 3.32
C GLY A 54 -3.20 10.05 4.63
N SER A 55 -3.41 9.39 5.77
CA SER A 55 -2.84 9.75 7.08
C SER A 55 -1.38 9.34 7.27
N HIS A 56 -0.80 8.56 6.35
CA HIS A 56 0.57 8.07 6.47
C HIS A 56 1.57 9.24 6.59
N ALA A 57 2.52 9.14 7.53
CA ALA A 57 3.48 10.21 7.81
C ALA A 57 4.27 10.66 6.57
N ALA A 58 4.80 9.72 5.76
CA ALA A 58 5.44 10.03 4.48
C ALA A 58 4.55 10.84 3.50
N ILE A 59 3.25 10.51 3.42
CA ILE A 59 2.31 11.25 2.56
C ILE A 59 2.09 12.66 3.11
N GLN A 60 1.86 12.78 4.42
CA GLN A 60 1.61 14.06 5.08
C GLN A 60 2.82 15.01 4.94
N SER A 61 4.03 14.49 5.16
CA SER A 61 5.27 15.25 4.97
C SER A 61 5.45 15.67 3.51
N HIS A 62 5.27 14.75 2.55
CA HIS A 62 5.39 15.05 1.13
C HIS A 62 4.39 16.13 0.68
N ARG A 63 3.12 16.04 1.12
CA ARG A 63 2.07 17.04 0.81
C ARG A 63 2.37 18.41 1.41
N ARG A 64 3.00 18.48 2.58
CA ARG A 64 3.43 19.76 3.16
C ARG A 64 4.60 20.37 2.38
N ALA A 65 5.45 19.53 1.79
CA ALA A 65 6.54 19.98 0.93
C ALA A 65 6.04 20.47 -0.45
N THR A 66 4.91 19.96 -0.94
CA THR A 66 4.30 20.35 -2.21
C THR A 66 3.16 21.34 -2.00
N SER A 67 3.46 22.65 -2.03
CA SER A 67 2.43 23.69 -1.99
C SER A 67 1.50 23.59 -3.21
N THR A 68 0.28 24.12 -3.10
CA THR A 68 -0.80 24.09 -4.11
C THR A 68 -0.38 24.63 -5.49
N ASP A 69 0.67 25.46 -5.55
CA ASP A 69 1.25 26.00 -6.80
C ASP A 69 2.40 25.15 -7.38
N GLY A 70 2.61 23.93 -6.88
CA GLY A 70 3.69 23.04 -7.31
C GLY A 70 5.10 23.50 -6.88
N LYS A 71 5.20 24.56 -6.07
CA LYS A 71 6.47 25.01 -5.49
C LYS A 71 6.85 24.14 -4.31
N VAL A 72 8.04 23.55 -4.41
CA VAL A 72 8.67 22.78 -3.33
C VAL A 72 9.10 23.73 -2.22
N VAL A 73 8.59 23.52 -1.02
CA VAL A 73 9.06 24.22 0.18
C VAL A 73 10.29 23.46 0.70
N PRO A 74 11.51 24.06 0.68
CA PRO A 74 12.74 23.33 1.01
C PRO A 74 12.83 22.82 2.45
N SER A 75 11.98 23.32 3.34
CA SER A 75 12.02 22.99 4.77
C SER A 75 11.31 21.68 5.13
N HIS A 76 10.57 21.06 4.21
CA HIS A 76 9.78 19.86 4.50
C HIS A 76 10.31 18.63 3.75
N SER A 77 10.37 17.51 4.48
CA SER A 77 10.80 16.23 3.92
C SER A 77 9.81 15.68 2.91
N ARG A 78 10.31 15.12 1.82
CA ARG A 78 9.51 14.48 0.77
C ARG A 78 9.95 13.02 0.59
N ILE A 79 9.05 12.23 0.02
CA ILE A 79 9.38 10.90 -0.50
C ILE A 79 10.49 11.04 -1.55
N GLU A 80 11.61 10.34 -1.33
CA GLU A 80 12.78 10.34 -2.20
C GLU A 80 12.80 9.11 -3.11
N SER A 81 12.59 7.92 -2.54
CA SER A 81 12.65 6.67 -3.30
C SER A 81 11.78 5.56 -2.71
N VAL A 82 11.44 4.61 -3.58
CA VAL A 82 10.72 3.37 -3.23
C VAL A 82 11.55 2.19 -3.69
N THR A 83 11.82 1.27 -2.76
CA THR A 83 12.55 0.03 -3.06
C THR A 83 11.68 -1.16 -2.71
N PHE A 84 11.42 -2.04 -3.68
CA PHE A 84 10.71 -3.29 -3.42
C PHE A 84 11.63 -4.34 -2.79
N GLY A 85 11.04 -5.12 -1.89
CA GLY A 85 11.74 -6.17 -1.17
C GLY A 85 12.67 -5.64 -0.08
N SER A 86 12.48 -6.11 1.15
CA SER A 86 13.50 -5.96 2.19
C SER A 86 13.43 -7.09 3.20
N GLY A 87 14.59 -7.58 3.64
CA GLY A 87 14.70 -8.66 4.63
C GLY A 87 15.06 -10.03 4.05
N ARG A 88 15.17 -11.03 4.94
CA ARG A 88 15.56 -12.40 4.58
C ARG A 88 14.41 -13.11 3.86
N GLY A 89 14.65 -13.53 2.62
CA GLY A 89 13.71 -14.32 1.80
C GLY A 89 12.92 -13.52 0.77
N ASN A 90 12.87 -12.19 0.92
CA ASN A 90 12.09 -11.26 0.10
C ASN A 90 12.93 -10.08 -0.44
N ALA A 91 14.25 -10.07 -0.21
CA ALA A 91 15.19 -9.10 -0.80
C ALA A 91 15.28 -9.16 -2.34
N LYS A 92 14.80 -10.23 -2.98
CA LYS A 92 14.75 -10.38 -4.44
C LYS A 92 13.37 -10.06 -5.03
N MET A 93 12.45 -9.56 -4.21
CA MET A 93 11.11 -9.21 -4.66
C MET A 93 11.16 -7.92 -5.48
N ALA A 94 11.09 -8.07 -6.80
CA ALA A 94 11.08 -6.97 -7.75
C ALA A 94 9.96 -7.15 -8.79
N PRO A 95 9.43 -6.08 -9.41
CA PRO A 95 8.29 -6.19 -10.34
C PRO A 95 8.48 -7.23 -11.45
N GLU A 96 9.66 -7.30 -12.04
CA GLU A 96 10.03 -8.24 -13.10
C GLU A 96 10.15 -9.70 -12.66
N SER A 97 10.26 -9.93 -11.35
CA SER A 97 10.34 -11.29 -10.77
C SER A 97 8.97 -11.94 -10.58
N ILE A 98 7.88 -11.16 -10.65
CA ILE A 98 6.53 -11.66 -10.43
C ILE A 98 6.04 -12.45 -11.65
N ARG A 99 5.98 -13.78 -11.53
CA ARG A 99 5.56 -14.71 -12.61
C ARG A 99 4.44 -15.65 -12.18
N VAL A 100 3.35 -15.08 -11.66
CA VAL A 100 2.21 -15.85 -11.17
C VAL A 100 1.43 -16.47 -12.34
N VAL A 101 1.21 -17.78 -12.30
CA VAL A 101 0.45 -18.49 -13.34
C VAL A 101 -0.64 -19.40 -12.79
N GLY A 102 -1.75 -19.48 -13.54
CA GLY A 102 -2.87 -20.39 -13.28
C GLY A 102 -3.69 -20.09 -12.03
N LYS A 103 -4.82 -20.80 -11.87
CA LYS A 103 -5.75 -20.62 -10.74
C LYS A 103 -5.09 -20.88 -9.37
N ARG A 104 -4.11 -21.79 -9.31
CA ARG A 104 -3.36 -22.14 -8.10
C ARG A 104 -2.21 -21.17 -7.77
N LYS A 105 -2.07 -20.06 -8.52
CA LYS A 105 -1.05 -19.02 -8.32
C LYS A 105 0.37 -19.60 -8.23
N LYS A 106 0.70 -20.52 -9.13
CA LYS A 106 2.02 -21.17 -9.16
C LYS A 106 3.12 -20.12 -9.33
N ASN A 107 4.23 -20.27 -8.59
CA ASN A 107 5.36 -19.36 -8.53
C ASN A 107 5.06 -17.97 -7.91
N ALA A 108 3.90 -17.80 -7.26
CA ALA A 108 3.62 -16.55 -6.56
C ALA A 108 4.52 -16.38 -5.34
N ILE A 109 4.91 -15.13 -5.09
CA ILE A 109 5.54 -14.76 -3.82
C ILE A 109 4.46 -14.78 -2.74
N ILE A 110 4.69 -15.58 -1.71
CA ILE A 110 3.80 -15.70 -0.55
C ILE A 110 4.24 -14.67 0.48
N CYS A 111 3.32 -13.81 0.90
CA CYS A 111 3.52 -12.84 1.96
C CYS A 111 2.70 -13.22 3.19
N GLN A 112 3.31 -13.04 4.37
CA GLN A 112 2.61 -12.91 5.64
C GLN A 112 2.30 -11.43 5.90
N GLU A 113 1.45 -11.14 6.88
CA GLU A 113 1.05 -9.78 7.26
C GLU A 113 2.23 -8.82 7.42
N ASP A 114 3.31 -9.30 8.03
CA ASP A 114 4.49 -8.52 8.33
C ASP A 114 5.57 -8.58 7.24
N THR A 115 5.32 -9.25 6.11
CA THR A 115 6.31 -9.31 5.02
C THR A 115 6.51 -7.90 4.45
N ASN A 116 7.73 -7.37 4.50
CA ASN A 116 8.02 -6.06 3.94
C ASN A 116 7.90 -6.12 2.41
N ILE A 117 6.96 -5.36 1.86
CA ILE A 117 6.73 -5.25 0.43
C ILE A 117 7.67 -4.22 -0.18
N CYS A 118 7.71 -3.04 0.41
CA CYS A 118 8.62 -1.99 -0.01
C CYS A 118 9.16 -1.19 1.17
N VAL A 119 10.20 -0.43 0.88
CA VAL A 119 10.83 0.54 1.77
C VAL A 119 10.71 1.91 1.11
N ILE A 120 10.23 2.87 1.86
CA ILE A 120 10.12 4.27 1.43
C ILE A 120 11.20 5.05 2.16
N ALA A 121 12.12 5.65 1.41
CA ALA A 121 13.09 6.58 1.94
C ALA A 121 12.61 8.01 1.72
N MET A 122 12.77 8.83 2.75
CA MET A 122 12.48 10.25 2.75
C MET A 122 13.78 11.05 2.62
N THR A 123 13.68 12.31 2.18
CA THR A 123 14.85 13.19 2.01
C THR A 123 15.52 13.62 3.30
N ASP A 124 14.85 13.45 4.44
CA ASP A 124 15.41 13.65 5.78
C ASP A 124 15.97 12.35 6.38
N GLU A 125 16.28 11.36 5.53
CA GLU A 125 16.79 10.03 5.89
C GLU A 125 15.80 9.16 6.69
N THR A 126 14.57 9.63 6.94
CA THR A 126 13.53 8.80 7.55
C THR A 126 13.16 7.64 6.63
N VAL A 127 12.99 6.45 7.19
CA VAL A 127 12.67 5.23 6.43
C VAL A 127 11.42 4.55 6.96
N TYR A 128 10.46 4.30 6.08
CA TYR A 128 9.25 3.53 6.38
C TYR A 128 9.31 2.16 5.70
N LYS A 129 9.15 1.10 6.50
CA LYS A 129 9.00 -0.27 6.00
C LYS A 129 7.52 -0.58 5.89
N ILE A 130 7.07 -0.83 4.66
CA ILE A 130 5.66 -1.02 4.35
C ILE A 130 5.37 -2.52 4.24
N PRO A 131 4.52 -3.07 5.12
CA PRO A 131 4.25 -4.49 5.12
C PRO A 131 3.12 -4.88 4.17
N ALA A 132 2.93 -6.19 3.98
CA ALA A 132 1.86 -6.76 3.18
C ALA A 132 0.49 -6.62 3.85
N CYS A 133 0.43 -6.31 5.14
CA CYS A 133 -0.77 -6.08 5.96
C CYS A 133 -1.72 -7.27 6.12
N VAL A 134 -1.80 -8.14 5.13
CA VAL A 134 -2.63 -9.35 5.09
C VAL A 134 -1.86 -10.47 4.39
N PRO A 135 -2.10 -11.73 4.77
CA PRO A 135 -1.41 -12.86 4.16
C PRO A 135 -1.99 -13.16 2.77
N GLY A 136 -1.11 -13.46 1.80
CA GLY A 136 -1.56 -13.70 0.44
C GLY A 136 -0.44 -13.93 -0.57
N PHE A 137 -0.83 -13.88 -1.84
CA PHE A 137 0.03 -14.08 -3.00
C PHE A 137 0.19 -12.77 -3.77
N VAL A 138 1.42 -12.26 -3.89
CA VAL A 138 1.70 -11.07 -4.71
C VAL A 138 1.41 -11.39 -6.17
N LEU A 139 0.53 -10.59 -6.77
CA LEU A 139 0.17 -10.70 -8.19
C LEU A 139 0.92 -9.66 -9.03
N GLU A 140 1.19 -8.50 -8.46
CA GLU A 140 1.83 -7.38 -9.14
C GLU A 140 2.45 -6.42 -8.13
N LEU A 141 3.64 -5.92 -8.43
CA LEU A 141 4.24 -4.75 -7.79
C LEU A 141 4.20 -3.62 -8.81
N ASN A 142 3.89 -2.40 -8.38
CA ASN A 142 3.78 -1.26 -9.29
C ASN A 142 5.17 -0.66 -9.59
N PRO A 143 5.77 -0.88 -10.76
CA PRO A 143 7.09 -0.29 -11.06
C PRO A 143 7.02 1.24 -11.14
N ALA A 144 5.86 1.82 -11.44
CA ALA A 144 5.72 3.26 -11.64
C ALA A 144 6.06 4.07 -10.38
N VAL A 145 5.91 3.51 -9.18
CA VAL A 145 6.29 4.20 -7.92
C VAL A 145 7.79 4.17 -7.65
N GLN A 146 8.57 3.34 -8.34
CA GLN A 146 10.03 3.41 -8.28
C GLN A 146 10.55 4.54 -9.15
N ASP A 147 9.96 4.71 -10.34
CA ASP A 147 10.31 5.78 -11.28
C ASP A 147 9.74 7.14 -10.83
N ARG A 148 8.54 7.13 -10.24
CA ARG A 148 7.79 8.32 -9.78
C ARG A 148 7.25 8.12 -8.35
N PRO A 149 8.10 8.25 -7.32
CA PRO A 149 7.71 8.05 -5.92
C PRO A 149 6.59 8.97 -5.43
N GLU A 150 6.44 10.15 -6.02
CA GLU A 150 5.39 11.12 -5.70
C GLU A 150 3.97 10.58 -5.94
N LEU A 151 3.82 9.57 -6.80
CA LEU A 151 2.51 8.93 -7.06
C LEU A 151 1.91 8.33 -5.79
N LEU A 152 2.75 7.86 -4.86
CA LEU A 152 2.30 7.35 -3.55
C LEU A 152 1.48 8.40 -2.79
N ALA A 153 1.81 9.68 -2.91
CA ALA A 153 1.13 10.77 -2.21
C ALA A 153 0.03 11.44 -3.07
N ALA A 154 0.27 11.56 -4.38
CA ALA A 154 -0.61 12.26 -5.31
C ALA A 154 -1.88 11.47 -5.65
N ALA A 155 -1.76 10.15 -5.85
CA ALA A 155 -2.87 9.31 -6.29
C ALA A 155 -2.79 7.88 -5.68
N PRO A 156 -2.76 7.74 -4.35
CA PRO A 156 -2.49 6.46 -3.66
C PRO A 156 -3.43 5.33 -4.08
N THR A 157 -4.72 5.61 -4.20
CA THR A 157 -5.76 4.60 -4.52
C THR A 157 -5.91 4.32 -6.02
N ALA A 158 -5.23 5.08 -6.89
CA ALA A 158 -5.32 4.95 -8.33
C ALA A 158 -4.00 4.44 -8.93
N VAL A 159 -3.08 5.33 -9.31
CA VAL A 159 -1.81 4.96 -9.94
C VAL A 159 -0.65 4.83 -8.93
N GLY A 160 -0.87 5.22 -7.68
CA GLY A 160 0.09 5.20 -6.58
C GLY A 160 -0.03 3.99 -5.65
N PHE A 161 -0.74 2.94 -6.04
CA PHE A 161 -0.71 1.67 -5.29
C PHE A 161 0.68 1.06 -5.37
N TYR A 162 1.09 0.28 -4.37
CA TYR A 162 2.41 -0.37 -4.39
C TYR A 162 2.34 -1.86 -4.71
N VAL A 163 1.22 -2.54 -4.39
CA VAL A 163 1.06 -3.98 -4.66
C VAL A 163 -0.40 -4.36 -4.91
N ARG A 164 -0.60 -5.33 -5.80
CA ARG A 164 -1.85 -6.10 -5.92
C ARG A 164 -1.58 -7.54 -5.50
N TYR A 165 -2.51 -8.14 -4.76
CA TYR A 165 -2.36 -9.50 -4.28
C TYR A 165 -3.69 -10.24 -4.20
N SER A 166 -3.58 -11.57 -4.20
CA SER A 166 -4.66 -12.49 -3.91
C SER A 166 -4.53 -12.87 -2.44
N PRO A 167 -5.40 -12.38 -1.55
CA PRO A 167 -5.37 -12.77 -0.15
C PRO A 167 -5.72 -14.25 0.01
N ASN A 168 -5.24 -14.86 1.09
CA ASN A 168 -5.60 -16.23 1.41
C ASN A 168 -6.98 -16.24 2.09
N VAL A 169 -8.00 -16.65 1.33
CA VAL A 169 -9.43 -16.53 1.69
C VAL A 169 -9.77 -17.08 3.08
N GLN A 170 -9.09 -18.13 3.52
CA GLN A 170 -9.29 -18.73 4.86
C GLN A 170 -8.88 -17.82 6.04
N LYS A 171 -8.16 -16.73 5.79
CA LYS A 171 -7.66 -15.80 6.82
C LYS A 171 -8.26 -14.39 6.73
N ILE A 172 -9.06 -14.09 5.70
CA ILE A 172 -9.72 -12.78 5.57
C ILE A 172 -10.97 -12.73 6.44
N ASP A 173 -11.65 -13.87 6.63
CA ASP A 173 -12.79 -14.03 7.55
C ASP A 173 -12.44 -13.72 9.02
N LEU A 174 -11.17 -13.43 9.34
CA LEU A 174 -10.70 -12.99 10.66
C LEU A 174 -10.56 -11.47 10.80
N ILE A 175 -10.72 -10.72 9.71
CA ILE A 175 -10.66 -9.24 9.69
C ILE A 175 -12.08 -8.66 9.83
N GLU A 176 -13.11 -9.44 9.51
CA GLU A 176 -14.47 -9.21 10.00
C GLU A 176 -14.65 -9.95 11.33
N VAL A 177 -15.25 -9.27 12.32
CA VAL A 177 -15.54 -9.75 13.69
C VAL A 177 -14.37 -9.65 14.68
N HIS A 178 -14.13 -8.43 15.20
CA HIS A 178 -14.55 -7.99 16.56
C HIS A 178 -14.41 -6.47 16.67
#